data_AF-A0A933JNS3-F1
#
_entry.id   AF-A0A933JNS3-F1
#
_cell.length_a   1.000
_cell.length_b   1.000
_cell.length_c   1.000
_cell.angle_alpha   90.00
_cell.angle_beta   90.00
_cell.angle_gamma   90.00
#
_symmetry.space_group_name_H-M   'P 1'
#
loop_
_entity.id
_entity.type
_entity.pdbx_description
1 polymer ?
#
loop_
_entity_poly.entity_id
_entity_poly.type
_entity_poly.pdbx_seq_one_letter_code
_entity_poly.pdbx_strand_id
1 'polypeptide(L)'
;MKVLDPTSSLQSFDDALVFSESACLARPLTEGLAVELTARSKEIDELEANKKLNRRNLRRAQARAVVADGDIDALIKKMQSAALALTEQNRNVAWFVTLFFATLAELTRPALTKQIGIAEELIERLSDAGVPVTLRETFEPLLKGAVARGREIDAARKELRRQRRNLRIEESELKTKINQTRTQTYGKLLNVSGSKAEAEKYFPSPQRIEADEEESDAGDASAETPE
;
A
#
# COMPACT_ATOMS: atom_id res chain seq x y z
N MET A 1 -17.20 27.10 -0.56
CA MET A 1 -18.16 25.96 -0.69
C MET A 1 -18.07 25.15 0.60
N LYS A 2 -19.17 24.93 1.34
CA LYS A 2 -19.10 24.34 2.70
C LYS A 2 -18.85 22.82 2.71
N VAL A 3 -19.32 22.13 1.67
CA VAL A 3 -19.07 20.72 1.40
C VAL A 3 -18.02 20.65 0.29
N LEU A 4 -16.98 19.87 0.52
CA LEU A 4 -15.94 19.58 -0.47
C LEU A 4 -16.38 18.39 -1.34
N ASP A 5 -15.96 18.40 -2.60
CA ASP A 5 -16.25 17.29 -3.52
C ASP A 5 -15.63 15.99 -2.98
N PRO A 6 -16.42 14.92 -2.77
CA PRO A 6 -15.92 13.65 -2.24
C PRO A 6 -14.85 12.98 -3.12
N THR A 7 -14.76 13.35 -4.40
CA THR A 7 -13.77 12.84 -5.34
C THR A 7 -12.44 13.59 -5.29
N SER A 8 -12.39 14.74 -4.61
CA SER A 8 -11.15 15.51 -4.44
C SER A 8 -10.09 14.75 -3.65
N SER A 9 -8.83 15.17 -3.79
CA SER A 9 -7.70 14.57 -3.10
C SER A 9 -7.81 14.74 -1.58
N LEU A 10 -7.18 13.87 -0.79
CA LEU A 10 -7.15 14.03 0.67
C LEU A 10 -6.41 15.31 1.09
N GLN A 11 -5.39 15.73 0.33
CA GLN A 11 -4.68 16.99 0.53
C GLN A 11 -5.65 18.19 0.46
N SER A 12 -6.51 18.22 -0.56
CA SER A 12 -7.51 19.29 -0.70
C SER A 12 -8.49 19.36 0.48
N PHE A 13 -8.75 18.24 1.16
CA PHE A 13 -9.54 18.22 2.39
C PHE A 13 -8.76 18.78 3.58
N ASP A 14 -7.46 18.47 3.65
CA ASP A 14 -6.57 18.97 4.70
C ASP A 14 -6.36 20.48 4.58
N ASP A 15 -6.00 20.99 3.39
CA ASP A 15 -5.79 22.42 3.14
C ASP A 15 -7.05 23.23 3.54
N ALA A 16 -8.22 22.71 3.17
CA ALA A 16 -9.49 23.34 3.51
C ALA A 16 -9.78 23.29 5.02
N LEU A 17 -9.38 22.22 5.74
CA LEU A 17 -9.51 22.13 7.19
C LEU A 17 -8.56 23.10 7.90
N VAL A 18 -7.28 23.10 7.52
CA VAL A 18 -6.25 23.99 8.08
C VAL A 18 -6.63 25.45 7.89
N PHE A 19 -7.16 25.81 6.73
CA PHE A 19 -7.70 27.15 6.50
C PHE A 19 -8.84 27.47 7.48
N SER A 20 -9.86 26.60 7.56
CA SER A 20 -11.03 26.82 8.41
C SER A 20 -10.65 26.86 9.90
N GLU A 21 -9.70 26.04 10.32
CA GLU A 21 -9.12 26.03 11.66
C GLU A 21 -8.43 27.36 11.95
N SER A 22 -7.51 27.78 11.10
CA SER A 22 -6.76 29.04 11.24
C SER A 22 -7.70 30.24 11.31
N ALA A 23 -8.74 30.26 10.47
CA ALA A 23 -9.77 31.30 10.48
C ALA A 23 -10.55 31.32 11.82
N CYS A 24 -10.91 30.16 12.37
CA CYS A 24 -11.56 30.04 13.68
C CYS A 24 -10.66 30.53 14.82
N LEU A 25 -9.36 30.21 14.79
CA LEU A 25 -8.38 30.63 15.79
C LEU A 25 -8.07 32.13 15.73
N ALA A 26 -8.28 32.79 14.58
CA ALA A 26 -8.01 34.21 14.42
C ALA A 26 -8.91 35.13 15.28
N ARG A 27 -10.00 34.61 15.88
CA ARG A 27 -10.89 35.39 16.75
C ARG A 27 -11.23 34.64 18.04
N PRO A 28 -11.18 35.30 19.22
CA PRO A 28 -11.47 34.65 20.51
C PRO A 28 -12.88 34.01 20.57
N LEU A 29 -13.87 34.62 19.93
CA LEU A 29 -15.26 34.13 19.92
C LEU A 29 -15.44 32.83 19.12
N THR A 30 -14.52 32.51 18.20
CA THR A 30 -14.61 31.33 17.33
C THR A 30 -13.55 30.28 17.61
N GLU A 31 -12.62 30.55 18.53
CA GLU A 31 -11.50 29.67 18.87
C GLU A 31 -11.95 28.27 19.29
N GLY A 32 -13.01 28.18 20.11
CA GLY A 32 -13.56 26.90 20.55
C GLY A 32 -14.10 26.01 19.41
N LEU A 33 -14.40 26.59 18.24
CA LEU A 33 -14.86 25.84 17.07
C LEU A 33 -13.71 25.19 16.28
N ALA A 34 -12.47 25.61 16.52
CA ALA A 34 -11.28 25.05 15.88
C ALA A 34 -10.99 23.63 16.37
N VAL A 35 -11.31 23.30 17.62
CA VAL A 35 -10.99 22.00 18.27
C VAL A 35 -11.42 20.80 17.43
N GLU A 36 -12.65 20.82 16.90
CA GLU A 36 -13.18 19.73 16.07
C GLU A 36 -12.50 19.66 14.70
N LEU A 37 -12.03 20.79 14.15
CA LEU A 37 -11.30 20.85 12.88
C LEU A 37 -9.87 20.33 13.05
N THR A 38 -9.17 20.76 14.10
CA THR A 38 -7.83 20.27 14.47
C THR A 38 -7.83 18.75 14.66
N ALA A 39 -8.86 18.21 15.33
CA ALA A 39 -8.99 16.77 15.54
C ALA A 39 -9.11 16.01 14.20
N ARG A 40 -9.80 16.57 13.20
CA ARG A 40 -9.93 15.96 11.88
C ARG A 40 -8.66 16.06 11.06
N SER A 41 -7.90 17.14 11.15
CA SER A 41 -6.58 17.25 10.49
C SER A 41 -5.60 16.21 11.06
N LYS A 42 -5.58 15.99 12.38
CA LYS A 42 -4.79 14.89 12.99
C LYS A 42 -5.18 13.50 12.47
N GLU A 43 -6.47 13.23 12.26
CA GLU A 43 -6.93 11.97 11.65
C GLU A 43 -6.43 11.81 10.20
N ILE A 44 -6.27 12.91 9.45
CA ILE A 44 -5.65 12.89 8.12
C ILE A 44 -4.19 12.47 8.24
N ASP A 45 -3.40 13.13 9.09
CA ASP A 45 -1.98 12.83 9.30
C ASP A 45 -1.74 11.35 9.63
N GLU A 46 -2.56 10.81 10.55
CA GLU A 46 -2.49 9.39 10.94
C GLU A 46 -2.80 8.47 9.76
N LEU A 47 -3.84 8.78 8.97
CA LEU A 47 -4.20 8.01 7.79
C LEU A 47 -3.10 8.05 6.72
N GLU A 48 -2.47 9.20 6.50
CA GLU A 48 -1.36 9.36 5.56
C GLU A 48 -0.12 8.59 6.00
N ALA A 49 0.24 8.67 7.28
CA ALA A 49 1.31 7.89 7.88
C ALA A 49 1.08 6.38 7.68
N ASN A 50 -0.15 5.92 7.92
CA ASN A 50 -0.56 4.52 7.71
C ASN A 50 -0.48 4.10 6.24
N LYS A 51 -0.93 4.93 5.30
CA LYS A 51 -0.81 4.69 3.86
C LYS A 51 0.65 4.60 3.42
N LYS A 52 1.51 5.50 3.90
CA LYS A 52 2.95 5.51 3.60
C LYS A 52 3.63 4.24 4.13
N LEU A 53 3.32 3.84 5.36
CA LEU A 53 3.83 2.62 5.98
C LEU A 53 3.37 1.37 5.22
N ASN A 54 2.07 1.26 4.92
CA ASN A 54 1.52 0.14 4.15
C ASN A 54 2.19 0.01 2.77
N ARG A 55 2.38 1.12 2.04
CA ARG A 55 3.08 1.14 0.75
C ARG A 55 4.52 0.63 0.86
N ARG A 56 5.25 1.06 1.89
CA ARG A 56 6.63 0.58 2.15
C ARG A 56 6.64 -0.92 2.45
N ASN A 57 5.73 -1.38 3.29
CA ASN A 57 5.64 -2.78 3.67
C ASN A 57 5.23 -3.66 2.49
N LEU A 58 4.33 -3.19 1.62
CA LEU A 58 3.94 -3.91 0.41
C LEU A 58 5.14 -4.09 -0.55
N ARG A 59 5.96 -3.05 -0.74
CA ARG A 59 7.20 -3.15 -1.54
C ARG A 59 8.19 -4.13 -0.93
N ARG A 60 8.39 -4.09 0.39
CA ARG A 60 9.25 -5.05 1.10
C ARG A 60 8.76 -6.48 0.94
N ALA A 61 7.45 -6.70 1.06
CA ALA A 61 6.84 -8.01 0.90
C ALA A 61 6.93 -8.52 -0.55
N GLN A 62 6.82 -7.63 -1.54
CA GLN A 62 7.07 -7.95 -2.94
C GLN A 62 8.52 -8.38 -3.17
N ALA A 63 9.49 -7.62 -2.66
CA ALA A 63 10.91 -7.97 -2.78
C ALA A 63 11.21 -9.33 -2.14
N ARG A 64 10.71 -9.58 -0.92
CA ARG A 64 10.82 -10.89 -0.25
C ARG A 64 10.21 -12.01 -1.08
N ALA A 65 9.07 -11.77 -1.74
CA ALA A 65 8.46 -12.77 -2.59
C ALA A 65 9.29 -13.10 -3.83
N VAL A 66 9.95 -12.11 -4.44
CA VAL A 66 10.88 -12.35 -5.57
C VAL A 66 12.08 -13.19 -5.13
N VAL A 67 12.63 -12.90 -3.94
CA VAL A 67 13.74 -13.71 -3.39
C VAL A 67 13.29 -15.14 -3.10
N ALA A 68 12.14 -15.32 -2.44
CA ALA A 68 11.60 -16.65 -2.14
C ALA A 68 11.27 -17.47 -3.40
N ASP A 69 10.75 -16.82 -4.45
CA ASP A 69 10.52 -17.41 -5.77
C ASP A 69 11.85 -17.94 -6.36
N GLY A 70 12.89 -17.09 -6.35
CA GLY A 70 14.24 -17.46 -6.81
C GLY A 70 14.89 -18.56 -5.98
N ASP A 71 14.66 -18.61 -4.67
CA ASP A 71 15.18 -19.67 -3.79
C ASP A 71 14.54 -21.02 -4.14
N ILE A 72 13.22 -21.07 -4.37
CA ILE A 72 12.52 -22.28 -4.79
C ILE A 72 13.04 -22.73 -6.16
N ASP A 73 13.14 -21.81 -7.13
CA ASP A 73 13.71 -22.11 -8.46
C ASP A 73 15.12 -22.69 -8.36
N ALA A 74 15.97 -22.10 -7.52
CA ALA A 74 17.34 -22.57 -7.33
C ALA A 74 17.37 -23.97 -6.70
N LEU A 75 16.47 -24.27 -5.77
CA LEU A 75 16.34 -25.61 -5.19
C LEU A 75 15.87 -26.63 -6.23
N ILE A 76 14.87 -26.32 -7.05
CA ILE A 76 14.38 -27.21 -8.11
C ILE A 76 15.49 -27.50 -9.13
N LYS A 77 16.24 -26.47 -9.55
CA LYS A 77 17.40 -26.62 -10.46
C LYS A 77 18.51 -27.50 -9.87
N LYS A 78 18.82 -27.32 -8.58
CA LYS A 78 19.79 -28.15 -7.86
C LYS A 78 19.33 -29.60 -7.75
N MET A 79 18.05 -29.81 -7.44
CA MET A 79 17.45 -31.13 -7.37
C MET A 79 17.50 -31.85 -8.71
N GLN A 80 17.18 -31.16 -9.81
CA GLN A 80 17.27 -31.74 -11.15
C GLN A 80 18.70 -32.09 -11.54
N SER A 81 19.66 -31.23 -11.22
CA SER A 81 21.08 -31.49 -11.48
C SER A 81 21.57 -32.72 -10.70
N ALA A 82 21.18 -32.86 -9.43
CA ALA A 82 21.50 -34.03 -8.61
C ALA A 82 20.82 -35.31 -9.15
N ALA A 83 19.56 -35.21 -9.58
CA ALA A 83 18.85 -36.33 -10.17
C ALA A 83 19.48 -36.81 -11.49
N LEU A 84 19.90 -35.88 -12.35
CA LEU A 84 20.62 -36.21 -13.59
C LEU A 84 21.98 -36.85 -13.33
N ALA A 85 22.68 -36.46 -12.26
CA ALA A 85 23.91 -37.12 -11.86
C ALA A 85 23.65 -38.58 -11.44
N LEU A 86 22.56 -38.84 -10.72
CA LEU A 86 22.16 -40.19 -10.30
C LEU A 86 21.65 -41.07 -11.45
N THR A 87 21.07 -40.48 -12.49
CA THR A 87 20.63 -41.23 -13.68
C THR A 87 21.67 -41.30 -14.79
N GLU A 88 22.90 -40.82 -14.56
CA GLU A 88 23.94 -40.74 -15.61
C GLU A 88 23.43 -40.01 -16.87
N GLN A 89 22.71 -38.90 -16.67
CA GLN A 89 22.03 -38.10 -17.70
C GLN A 89 20.84 -38.79 -18.40
N ASN A 90 20.45 -40.00 -18.01
CA ASN A 90 19.28 -40.67 -18.56
C ASN A 90 17.98 -40.08 -17.99
N ARG A 91 17.25 -39.33 -18.82
CA ARG A 91 15.96 -38.71 -18.44
C ARG A 91 14.77 -39.65 -18.56
N ASN A 92 14.95 -40.83 -19.16
CA ASN A 92 13.89 -41.80 -19.39
C ASN A 92 13.73 -42.78 -18.21
N VAL A 93 14.56 -42.65 -17.17
CA VAL A 93 14.42 -43.46 -15.96
C VAL A 93 13.06 -43.17 -15.33
N ALA A 94 12.29 -44.23 -15.03
CA ALA A 94 10.90 -44.09 -14.60
C ALA A 94 10.72 -43.12 -13.42
N TRP A 95 11.55 -43.24 -12.39
CA TRP A 95 11.49 -42.33 -11.23
C TRP A 95 11.86 -40.89 -11.58
N PHE A 96 12.73 -40.66 -12.56
CA PHE A 96 13.09 -39.32 -13.02
C PHE A 96 11.91 -38.65 -13.74
N VAL A 97 11.22 -39.39 -14.60
CA VAL A 97 10.01 -38.91 -15.31
C VAL A 97 8.88 -38.62 -14.32
N THR A 98 8.70 -39.50 -13.31
CA THR A 98 7.72 -39.26 -12.25
C THR A 98 8.05 -38.03 -11.43
N LEU A 99 9.33 -37.80 -11.08
CA LEU A 99 9.74 -36.65 -10.28
C LEU A 99 9.65 -35.33 -11.08
N PHE A 100 10.10 -35.32 -12.34
CA PHE A 100 10.11 -34.14 -13.22
C PHE A 100 9.04 -34.27 -14.32
N PHE A 101 7.78 -34.11 -13.91
CA PHE A 101 6.58 -34.28 -14.75
C PHE A 101 6.36 -33.21 -15.82
N ALA A 102 7.16 -32.15 -15.79
CA ALA A 102 7.11 -31.04 -16.71
C ALA A 102 8.54 -30.59 -17.04
N THR A 103 8.67 -29.74 -18.05
CA THR A 103 9.98 -29.16 -18.37
C THR A 103 10.48 -28.28 -17.22
N LEU A 104 11.80 -28.14 -17.07
CA LEU A 104 12.36 -27.27 -16.03
C LEU A 104 11.80 -25.84 -16.11
N ALA A 105 11.61 -25.33 -17.33
CA ALA A 105 11.04 -24.00 -17.55
C ALA A 105 9.59 -23.88 -17.03
N GLU A 106 8.81 -24.97 -17.08
CA GLU A 106 7.45 -25.02 -16.53
C GLU A 106 7.45 -25.16 -15.02
N LEU A 107 8.46 -25.83 -14.46
CA LEU A 107 8.66 -25.97 -13.02
C LEU A 107 9.22 -24.69 -12.38
N THR A 108 9.92 -23.83 -13.13
CA THR A 108 10.51 -22.57 -12.63
C THR A 108 9.79 -21.32 -13.16
N ARG A 109 8.44 -21.34 -13.16
CA ARG A 109 7.59 -20.25 -13.64
C ARG A 109 7.56 -19.03 -12.70
N PRO A 110 7.34 -17.81 -13.23
CA PRO A 110 7.30 -16.58 -12.43
C PRO A 110 5.97 -16.47 -11.66
N ALA A 111 6.01 -16.75 -10.36
CA ALA A 111 5.12 -16.26 -9.31
C ALA A 111 5.20 -17.19 -8.10
N LEU A 112 5.56 -16.61 -6.95
CA LEU A 112 5.68 -17.33 -5.68
C LEU A 112 4.52 -18.28 -5.37
N THR A 113 3.26 -17.85 -5.58
CA THR A 113 2.08 -18.71 -5.31
C THR A 113 2.06 -19.97 -6.17
N LYS A 114 2.48 -19.87 -7.44
CA LYS A 114 2.58 -21.02 -8.34
C LYS A 114 3.80 -21.89 -7.98
N GLN A 115 4.94 -21.25 -7.68
CA GLN A 115 6.15 -21.95 -7.25
C GLN A 115 5.94 -22.77 -5.99
N ILE A 116 5.17 -22.26 -5.02
CA ILE A 116 4.79 -23.00 -3.82
C ILE A 116 4.04 -24.29 -4.19
N GLY A 117 3.05 -24.21 -5.08
CA GLY A 117 2.30 -25.39 -5.53
C GLY A 117 3.17 -26.42 -6.25
N ILE A 118 4.11 -25.96 -7.08
CA ILE A 118 5.07 -26.84 -7.76
C ILE A 118 6.00 -27.52 -6.74
N ALA A 119 6.52 -26.77 -5.77
CA ALA A 119 7.38 -27.32 -4.73
C ALA A 119 6.64 -28.33 -3.85
N GLU A 120 5.36 -28.10 -3.54
CA GLU A 120 4.50 -29.05 -2.83
C GLU A 120 4.31 -30.34 -3.63
N GLU A 121 3.99 -30.24 -4.92
CA GLU A 121 3.87 -31.40 -5.80
C GLU A 121 5.18 -32.19 -5.93
N LEU A 122 6.32 -31.49 -5.96
CA LEU A 122 7.64 -32.13 -5.94
C LEU A 122 7.94 -32.84 -4.61
N ILE A 123 7.53 -32.28 -3.46
CA ILE A 123 7.64 -32.93 -2.15
C ILE A 123 6.83 -34.22 -2.11
N GLU A 124 5.60 -34.21 -2.64
CA GLU A 124 4.76 -35.41 -2.74
C GLU A 124 5.45 -36.49 -3.59
N ARG A 125 5.93 -36.13 -4.78
CA ARG A 125 6.63 -37.06 -5.70
C ARG A 125 7.96 -37.57 -5.16
N LEU A 126 8.69 -36.78 -4.35
CA LEU A 126 9.90 -37.24 -3.66
C LEU A 126 9.63 -38.40 -2.69
N SER A 127 8.39 -38.58 -2.25
CA SER A 127 7.97 -39.63 -1.33
C SER A 127 7.74 -40.98 -2.04
N ASP A 128 7.73 -41.02 -3.38
CA ASP A 128 7.49 -42.23 -4.16
C ASP A 128 8.59 -43.28 -3.94
N ALA A 129 8.18 -44.54 -3.84
CA ALA A 129 9.06 -45.66 -3.50
C ALA A 129 10.23 -45.87 -4.49
N GLY A 130 10.11 -45.38 -5.73
CA GLY A 130 11.15 -45.48 -6.75
C GLY A 130 12.21 -44.37 -6.71
N VAL A 131 12.01 -43.30 -5.92
CA VAL A 131 12.92 -42.17 -5.85
C VAL A 131 14.11 -42.50 -4.91
N PRO A 132 15.36 -42.23 -5.34
CA PRO A 132 16.54 -42.44 -4.49
C PRO A 132 16.40 -41.77 -3.12
N VAL A 133 16.68 -42.54 -2.05
CA VAL A 133 16.60 -42.08 -0.66
C VAL A 133 17.45 -40.82 -0.44
N THR A 134 18.63 -40.76 -1.05
CA THR A 134 19.54 -39.61 -0.98
C THR A 134 18.94 -38.30 -1.48
N LEU A 135 18.15 -38.34 -2.57
CA LEU A 135 17.45 -37.15 -3.07
C LEU A 135 16.37 -36.70 -2.10
N ARG A 136 15.56 -37.64 -1.61
CA ARG A 136 14.48 -37.37 -0.67
C ARG A 136 15.02 -36.74 0.62
N GLU A 137 15.97 -37.38 1.28
CA GLU A 137 16.55 -36.88 2.55
C GLU A 137 17.21 -35.50 2.40
N THR A 138 17.78 -35.20 1.22
CA THR A 138 18.43 -33.91 0.96
C THR A 138 17.43 -32.81 0.64
N PHE A 139 16.51 -33.05 -0.30
CA PHE A 139 15.70 -32.00 -0.90
C PHE A 139 14.32 -31.83 -0.27
N GLU A 140 13.73 -32.89 0.29
CA GLU A 140 12.43 -32.80 0.96
C GLU A 140 12.43 -31.77 2.11
N PRO A 141 13.37 -31.78 3.08
CA PRO A 141 13.37 -30.79 4.15
C PRO A 141 13.66 -29.36 3.64
N LEU A 142 14.50 -29.22 2.61
CA LEU A 142 14.82 -27.92 2.02
C LEU A 142 13.61 -27.31 1.31
N LEU A 143 12.90 -28.10 0.51
CA LEU A 143 11.66 -27.68 -0.16
C LEU A 143 10.57 -27.37 0.86
N LYS A 144 10.37 -28.20 1.90
CA LYS A 144 9.41 -27.92 2.98
C LYS A 144 9.70 -26.59 3.66
N GLY A 145 10.97 -26.33 3.98
CA GLY A 145 11.40 -25.05 4.56
C GLY A 145 11.15 -23.85 3.64
N ALA A 146 11.44 -24.00 2.34
CA ALA A 146 11.18 -22.96 1.35
C ALA A 146 9.68 -22.68 1.15
N VAL A 147 8.86 -23.73 1.09
CA VAL A 147 7.40 -23.66 1.01
C VAL A 147 6.81 -22.94 2.23
N ALA A 148 7.24 -23.29 3.44
CA ALA A 148 6.77 -22.64 4.66
C ALA A 148 7.04 -21.13 4.64
N ARG A 149 8.29 -20.73 4.33
CA ARG A 149 8.66 -19.32 4.17
C ARG A 149 7.87 -18.63 3.05
N GLY A 150 7.68 -19.31 1.92
CA GLY A 150 6.89 -18.80 0.80
C GLY A 150 5.45 -18.51 1.20
N ARG A 151 4.80 -19.43 1.92
CA ARG A 151 3.42 -19.27 2.42
C ARG A 151 3.29 -18.10 3.38
N GLU A 152 4.23 -17.92 4.30
CA GLU A 152 4.26 -16.77 5.22
C GLU A 152 4.36 -15.43 4.46
N ILE A 153 5.25 -15.36 3.46
CA ILE A 153 5.43 -14.17 2.64
C ILE A 153 4.17 -13.88 1.80
N ASP A 154 3.56 -14.90 1.20
CA ASP A 154 2.34 -14.73 0.41
C ASP A 154 1.15 -14.29 1.29
N ALA A 155 1.01 -14.87 2.48
CA ALA A 155 0.01 -14.45 3.47
C ALA A 155 0.21 -12.98 3.88
N ALA A 156 1.44 -12.57 4.20
CA ALA A 156 1.75 -11.19 4.54
C ALA A 156 1.41 -10.21 3.38
N ARG A 157 1.67 -10.61 2.12
CA ARG A 157 1.30 -9.81 0.94
C ARG A 157 -0.21 -9.66 0.79
N LYS A 158 -0.97 -10.75 0.98
CA LYS A 158 -2.43 -10.73 0.94
C LYS A 158 -3.00 -9.81 2.03
N GLU A 159 -2.43 -9.87 3.23
CA GLU A 159 -2.84 -9.02 4.34
C GLU A 159 -2.58 -7.53 4.06
N LEU A 160 -1.39 -7.19 3.59
CA LEU A 160 -1.04 -5.80 3.24
C LEU A 160 -1.95 -5.24 2.13
N ARG A 161 -2.35 -6.07 1.16
CA ARG A 161 -3.33 -5.69 0.13
C ARG A 161 -4.72 -5.49 0.71
N ARG A 162 -5.14 -6.31 1.68
CA ARG A 162 -6.40 -6.13 2.42
C ARG A 162 -6.39 -4.81 3.18
N GLN A 163 -5.34 -4.56 3.96
CA GLN A 163 -5.15 -3.29 4.67
C GLN A 163 -5.19 -2.08 3.73
N ARG A 164 -4.57 -2.16 2.54
CA ARG A 164 -4.65 -1.09 1.54
C ARG A 164 -6.07 -0.80 1.07
N ARG A 165 -6.94 -1.82 0.98
CA ARG A 165 -8.36 -1.62 0.67
C ARG A 165 -9.09 -0.97 1.84
N ASN A 166 -8.82 -1.42 3.06
CA ASN A 166 -9.42 -0.82 4.27
C ASN A 166 -9.05 0.66 4.41
N LEU A 167 -7.78 1.02 4.20
CA LEU A 167 -7.32 2.43 4.21
C LEU A 167 -8.02 3.32 3.17
N ARG A 168 -8.52 2.75 2.06
CA ARG A 168 -9.33 3.50 1.07
C ARG A 168 -10.76 3.73 1.56
N ILE A 169 -11.32 2.75 2.27
CA ILE A 169 -12.63 2.86 2.90
C ILE A 169 -12.56 3.92 4.01
N GLU A 170 -11.55 3.82 4.89
CA GLU A 170 -11.26 4.79 5.94
C GLU A 170 -11.08 6.20 5.38
N GLU A 171 -10.39 6.36 4.24
CA GLU A 171 -10.29 7.66 3.56
C GLU A 171 -11.66 8.21 3.16
N SER A 172 -12.53 7.39 2.56
CA SER A 172 -13.87 7.81 2.15
C SER A 172 -14.75 8.18 3.34
N GLU A 173 -14.66 7.41 4.42
CA GLU A 173 -15.38 7.69 5.67
C GLU A 173 -14.87 8.98 6.32
N LEU A 174 -13.55 9.19 6.35
CA LEU A 174 -12.93 10.40 6.88
C LEU A 174 -13.37 11.63 6.09
N LYS A 175 -13.33 11.59 4.75
CA LYS A 175 -13.84 12.69 3.90
C LYS A 175 -15.29 13.04 4.22
N THR A 176 -16.11 12.02 4.46
CA THR A 176 -17.52 12.21 4.87
C THR A 176 -17.61 12.90 6.23
N LYS A 177 -16.83 12.44 7.23
CA LYS A 177 -16.77 13.06 8.57
C LYS A 177 -16.29 14.52 8.50
N ILE A 178 -15.28 14.81 7.67
CA ILE A 178 -14.76 16.17 7.47
C ILE A 178 -15.86 17.08 6.94
N ASN A 179 -16.58 16.66 5.90
CA ASN A 179 -17.70 17.42 5.35
C ASN A 179 -18.83 17.65 6.37
N GLN A 180 -19.10 16.65 7.23
CA GLN A 180 -20.05 16.79 8.33
C GLN A 180 -19.56 17.83 9.36
N THR A 181 -18.30 17.73 9.83
CA THR A 181 -17.70 18.69 10.76
C THR A 181 -17.72 20.10 10.17
N ARG A 182 -17.28 20.30 8.92
CA ARG A 182 -17.34 21.61 8.24
C ARG A 182 -18.76 22.19 8.22
N THR A 183 -19.76 21.35 7.92
CA THR A 183 -21.16 21.78 7.90
C THR A 183 -21.67 22.17 9.29
N GLN A 184 -21.28 21.41 10.33
CA GLN A 184 -21.64 21.70 11.72
C GLN A 184 -20.96 22.98 12.22
N THR A 185 -19.66 23.14 11.99
CA THR A 185 -18.90 24.35 12.33
C THR A 185 -19.50 25.57 11.62
N TYR A 186 -19.85 25.46 10.34
CA TYR A 186 -20.54 26.51 9.61
C TYR A 186 -21.89 26.88 10.26
N GLY A 187 -22.69 25.89 10.67
CA GLY A 187 -23.95 26.13 11.40
C GLY A 187 -23.73 26.86 12.73
N LYS A 188 -22.71 26.46 13.50
CA LYS A 188 -22.31 27.14 14.75
C LYS A 188 -21.85 28.58 14.46
N LEU A 189 -21.07 28.81 13.40
CA LEU A 189 -20.61 30.13 12.99
C LEU A 189 -21.75 31.07 12.55
N LEU A 190 -22.81 30.55 11.91
CA LEU A 190 -23.99 31.38 11.61
C LEU A 190 -24.64 31.94 12.87
N ASN A 191 -24.70 31.14 13.94
CA ASN A 191 -25.27 31.58 15.22
C ASN A 191 -24.39 32.62 15.94
N VAL A 192 -23.08 32.56 15.75
CA VAL A 192 -22.10 33.48 16.39
C VAL A 192 -21.91 34.77 15.59
N SER A 193 -21.84 34.69 14.27
CA SER A 193 -21.56 35.83 13.39
C SER A 193 -22.81 36.64 13.00
N GLY A 194 -24.00 36.06 13.11
CA GLY A 194 -25.26 36.71 12.73
C GLY A 194 -25.42 37.00 11.23
N SER A 195 -24.43 36.66 10.40
CA SER A 195 -24.43 36.92 8.96
C SER A 195 -23.85 35.76 8.16
N LYS A 196 -24.57 35.36 7.12
CA LYS A 196 -24.12 34.33 6.16
C LYS A 196 -22.80 34.70 5.49
N ALA A 197 -22.66 35.96 5.07
CA ALA A 197 -21.47 36.44 4.37
C ALA A 197 -20.22 36.39 5.25
N GLU A 198 -20.39 36.52 6.58
CA GLU A 198 -19.28 36.45 7.52
C GLU A 198 -18.87 35.01 7.81
N ALA A 199 -19.85 34.09 7.99
CA ALA A 199 -19.56 32.66 8.14
C ALA A 199 -18.89 32.04 6.90
N GLU A 200 -19.23 32.51 5.69
CA GLU A 200 -18.64 32.02 4.44
C GLU A 200 -17.13 32.30 4.31
N LYS A 201 -16.60 33.32 5.00
CA LYS A 201 -15.17 33.64 5.00
C LYS A 201 -14.31 32.54 5.62
N TYR A 202 -14.89 31.70 6.47
CA TYR A 202 -14.21 30.58 7.13
C TYR A 202 -14.14 29.33 6.24
N PHE A 203 -14.82 29.30 5.09
CA PHE A 203 -14.92 28.12 4.20
C PHE A 203 -14.78 28.50 2.72
N PRO A 204 -13.60 28.99 2.28
CA PRO A 204 -13.32 29.27 0.89
C PRO A 204 -13.55 28.02 0.03
N SER A 205 -13.94 28.24 -1.21
CA SER A 205 -13.91 27.18 -2.22
C SER A 205 -12.44 26.90 -2.58
N PRO A 206 -12.05 25.65 -2.88
CA PRO A 206 -10.67 25.30 -3.25
C PRO A 206 -10.08 26.18 -4.36
N GLN A 207 -10.89 26.51 -5.38
CA GLN A 207 -10.54 27.42 -6.48
C GLN A 207 -10.16 28.85 -6.05
N ARG A 208 -10.55 29.26 -4.84
CA ARG A 208 -10.26 30.60 -4.31
C ARG A 208 -8.91 30.65 -3.58
N ILE A 209 -8.37 29.49 -3.18
CA ILE A 209 -7.07 29.39 -2.51
C ILE A 209 -5.95 29.44 -3.57
N GLU A 210 -6.13 28.75 -4.69
CA GLU A 210 -5.17 28.74 -5.82
C GLU A 210 -5.01 30.12 -6.48
N ALA A 211 -6.07 30.93 -6.52
CA ALA A 211 -6.03 32.28 -7.13
C ALA A 211 -5.18 33.30 -6.34
N ASP A 212 -5.13 33.18 -5.00
CA ASP A 212 -4.34 34.08 -4.15
C ASP A 212 -2.83 33.70 -4.18
N GLU A 213 -2.48 32.45 -4.48
CA GLU A 213 -1.09 32.02 -4.65
C GLU A 213 -0.47 32.59 -5.95
N GLU A 214 -1.24 32.65 -7.05
CA GLU A 214 -0.79 33.21 -8.34
C GLU A 214 -0.63 34.75 -8.35
N GLU A 215 -1.41 35.50 -7.56
CA GLU A 215 -1.24 36.96 -7.44
C GLU A 215 -0.05 37.38 -6.56
N SER A 216 0.47 36.49 -5.71
CA SER A 216 1.57 36.79 -4.79
C SER A 216 2.97 36.74 -5.41
N ASP A 217 3.12 36.15 -6.60
CA ASP A 217 4.40 36.00 -7.31
C ASP A 217 4.62 37.09 -8.40
N ALA A 218 3.70 38.06 -8.51
CA ALA A 218 3.70 39.07 -9.57
C ALA A 218 4.21 40.47 -9.14
N GLY A 219 4.84 40.62 -7.97
CA GLY A 219 5.27 41.94 -7.50
C GLY A 219 6.47 41.92 -6.56
N ASP A 220 7.68 41.95 -7.10
CA ASP A 220 8.65 43.05 -6.87
C ASP A 220 9.93 42.83 -7.72
N ALA A 221 9.95 43.37 -8.93
CA ALA A 221 11.17 43.52 -9.73
C ALA A 221 11.17 44.91 -10.39
N SER A 222 11.07 45.95 -9.57
CA SER A 222 11.38 47.31 -10.01
C SER A 222 12.90 47.49 -10.00
N ALA A 223 13.54 47.17 -11.11
CA ALA A 223 14.95 47.49 -11.34
C ALA A 223 15.07 49.00 -11.60
N GLU A 224 15.49 49.75 -10.58
CA GLU A 224 16.05 51.10 -10.75
C GLU A 224 17.28 51.02 -11.66
N THR A 225 17.24 51.74 -12.77
CA THR A 225 18.40 51.97 -13.64
C THR A 225 19.05 53.29 -13.22
N PRO A 226 20.37 53.35 -12.98
CA PRO A 226 21.04 54.61 -12.67
C PRO A 226 21.47 55.30 -13.98
N GLU A 227 21.20 56.61 -14.07
CA GLU A 227 21.93 57.57 -14.93
C GLU A 227 23.12 58.16 -14.17
#